data_AF-A0A7S2RP40-F1
#
_entry.id   AF-A0A7S2RP40-F1
#
_cell.length_a   1.000
_cell.length_b   1.000
_cell.length_c   1.000
_cell.angle_alpha   90.00
_cell.angle_beta   90.00
_cell.angle_gamma   90.00
#
_symmetry.space_group_name_H-M   'P 1'
#
loop_
_entity.id
_entity.type
_entity.pdbx_description
1 polymer ?
#
loop_
_entity_poly.entity_id
_entity_poly.type
_entity_poly.pdbx_seq_one_letter_code
_entity_poly.pdbx_strand_id
1 'polypeptide(L)'
;MTRKENPITTVNQYIHGDITKLVETGFGVTTNKKSNTEVPNGRNASGRNWKVRAQKRASSLVTSNPQNAKSKTWERKANEKKLRLAIKEKTDEMKEERRQAAIAKKERRLENQKRRMENEFKVASRSAQVLGKNVDMKLKAMSKKQLRQIKKTRINTKTGTVEYVGAYTK
;
A
#
# COMPACT_ATOMS: atom_id res chain seq x y z
N MET A 1 -8.39 34.71 11.82
CA MET A 1 -8.51 34.98 10.37
C MET A 1 -8.61 33.65 9.63
N THR A 2 -9.83 33.22 9.31
CA THR A 2 -10.09 31.92 8.66
C THR A 2 -10.04 32.08 7.14
N ARG A 3 -9.17 31.31 6.48
CA ARG A 3 -9.02 31.30 5.02
C ARG A 3 -10.25 30.60 4.45
N LYS A 4 -11.18 31.36 3.87
CA LYS A 4 -12.30 30.81 3.09
C LYS A 4 -11.71 30.21 1.82
N GLU A 5 -11.75 28.88 1.70
CA GLU A 5 -11.44 28.20 0.45
C GLU A 5 -12.62 28.42 -0.49
N ASN A 6 -12.38 29.11 -1.62
CA ASN A 6 -13.38 29.24 -2.67
C ASN A 6 -13.57 27.87 -3.34
N PRO A 7 -14.81 27.43 -3.63
CA PRO A 7 -15.02 26.23 -4.40
C PRO A 7 -14.40 26.39 -5.79
N ILE A 8 -13.71 25.36 -6.27
CA ILE A 8 -13.22 25.27 -7.64
C ILE A 8 -14.46 25.20 -8.54
N THR A 9 -14.96 26.35 -8.99
CA THR A 9 -15.91 26.44 -10.08
C THR A 9 -15.17 26.11 -11.36
N THR A 10 -15.27 24.86 -11.80
CA THR A 10 -14.91 24.49 -13.17
C THR A 10 -15.82 25.28 -14.11
N VAL A 11 -15.27 26.35 -14.68
CA VAL A 11 -15.85 27.04 -15.83
C VAL A 11 -16.08 25.98 -16.90
N ASN A 12 -17.34 25.83 -17.30
CA ASN A 12 -17.84 24.99 -18.40
C ASN A 12 -16.74 24.70 -19.42
N GLN A 13 -16.18 23.48 -19.38
CA GLN A 13 -15.40 22.98 -20.50
C GLN A 13 -16.39 22.73 -21.62
N TYR A 14 -16.54 23.75 -22.47
CA TYR A 14 -17.22 23.67 -23.75
C TYR A 14 -16.51 22.57 -24.55
N ILE A 15 -17.07 21.37 -24.55
CA ILE A 15 -16.65 20.29 -25.44
C ILE A 15 -17.02 20.79 -26.84
N HIS A 16 -16.01 21.21 -27.61
CA HIS A 16 -16.19 21.52 -29.03
C HIS A 16 -16.69 20.26 -29.74
N GLY A 17 -17.96 20.27 -30.12
CA GLY A 17 -18.58 19.15 -30.84
C GLY A 17 -20.07 18.96 -30.58
N ASP A 18 -20.82 19.99 -30.16
CA ASP A 18 -22.28 19.90 -30.15
C ASP A 18 -22.80 19.97 -31.60
N ILE A 19 -23.23 18.82 -32.11
CA ILE A 19 -23.54 18.57 -33.53
C ILE A 19 -24.96 19.05 -33.90
N THR A 20 -25.62 19.81 -33.02
CA THR A 20 -27.04 20.18 -33.19
C THR A 20 -27.30 21.64 -33.56
N LYS A 21 -26.26 22.47 -33.69
CA LYS A 21 -26.40 23.84 -34.22
C LYS A 21 -25.67 24.00 -35.56
N LEU A 22 -26.40 23.75 -36.64
CA LEU A 22 -26.08 24.35 -37.95
C LEU A 22 -26.51 25.82 -37.89
N VAL A 23 -25.54 26.72 -37.65
CA VAL A 23 -25.69 28.14 -37.97
C VAL A 23 -24.69 28.43 -39.08
N GLU A 24 -25.26 28.75 -40.24
CA GLU A 24 -24.58 29.21 -41.43
C GLU A 24 -23.75 30.46 -41.10
N THR A 25 -22.42 30.34 -41.07
CA THR A 25 -21.53 31.47 -41.34
C THR A 25 -20.35 30.95 -42.13
N GLY A 26 -20.23 31.43 -43.37
CA GLY A 26 -19.20 31.03 -44.31
C GLY A 26 -17.83 31.53 -43.87
N PHE A 27 -16.87 30.61 -43.74
CA PHE A 27 -15.44 30.87 -43.92
C PHE A 27 -14.79 29.61 -44.46
N GLY A 28 -14.25 29.71 -45.68
CA GLY A 28 -13.64 28.60 -46.39
C GLY A 28 -12.32 28.18 -45.75
N VAL A 29 -12.25 26.92 -45.30
CA VAL A 29 -11.00 26.23 -44.98
C VAL A 29 -10.88 25.03 -45.90
N THR A 30 -9.96 25.11 -46.86
CA THR A 30 -9.63 24.03 -47.80
C THR A 30 -8.83 22.94 -47.07
N THR A 31 -9.53 21.99 -46.45
CA THR A 31 -8.91 20.73 -46.05
C THR A 31 -9.02 19.72 -47.19
N ASN A 32 -7.87 19.36 -47.75
CA ASN A 32 -7.73 18.31 -48.76
C ASN A 32 -8.07 16.95 -48.10
N LYS A 33 -9.37 16.63 -48.05
CA LYS A 33 -9.89 15.33 -47.63
C LYS A 33 -9.59 14.33 -48.74
N LYS A 34 -8.62 13.45 -48.50
CA LYS A 34 -8.54 12.16 -49.23
C LYS A 34 -9.92 11.50 -49.14
N SER A 35 -10.56 11.37 -50.29
CA SER A 35 -11.88 10.78 -50.48
C SER A 35 -11.83 9.28 -50.19
N ASN A 36 -11.93 8.91 -48.92
CA ASN A 36 -12.49 7.62 -48.58
C ASN A 36 -13.99 7.75 -48.81
N THR A 37 -14.46 7.26 -49.95
CA THR A 37 -15.88 7.15 -50.32
C THR A 37 -16.56 6.11 -49.42
N GLU A 38 -16.57 6.34 -48.11
CA GLU A 38 -17.47 5.65 -47.20
C GLU A 38 -18.86 6.22 -47.46
N VAL A 39 -19.60 5.57 -48.36
CA VAL A 39 -21.01 5.88 -48.62
C VAL A 39 -21.72 5.97 -47.27
N PRO A 40 -22.33 7.12 -46.90
CA PRO A 40 -23.02 7.24 -45.64
C PRO A 40 -24.16 6.24 -45.62
N ASN A 41 -23.98 5.23 -44.78
CA ASN A 41 -24.92 4.16 -44.60
C ASN A 41 -26.17 4.73 -43.92
N GLY A 42 -27.30 4.75 -44.64
CA GLY A 42 -28.57 5.26 -44.12
C GLY A 42 -29.06 4.52 -42.88
N ARG A 43 -30.00 5.14 -42.16
CA ARG A 43 -30.73 4.49 -41.06
C ARG A 43 -31.49 3.28 -41.62
N ASN A 44 -31.66 2.26 -40.79
CA ASN A 44 -32.49 1.12 -41.14
C ASN A 44 -33.92 1.59 -41.44
N ALA A 45 -34.52 1.12 -42.54
CA ALA A 45 -35.86 1.56 -42.97
C ALA A 45 -36.93 1.43 -41.88
N SER A 46 -36.77 0.47 -40.95
CA SER A 46 -37.73 0.23 -39.87
C SER A 46 -37.51 1.06 -38.60
N GLY A 47 -36.40 1.80 -38.45
CA GLY A 47 -36.06 2.55 -37.22
C GLY A 47 -35.84 1.71 -35.94
N ARG A 48 -36.03 0.39 -36.00
CA ARG A 48 -35.91 -0.53 -34.86
C ARG A 48 -34.47 -0.58 -34.33
N ASN A 49 -34.33 -0.29 -33.05
CA ASN A 49 -33.06 -0.25 -32.30
C ASN A 49 -32.22 -1.55 -32.36
N TRP A 50 -32.84 -2.73 -32.40
CA TRP A 50 -32.13 -4.01 -32.51
C TRP A 50 -31.55 -4.31 -33.90
N LYS A 51 -31.93 -3.53 -34.91
CA LYS A 51 -31.36 -3.57 -36.27
C LYS A 51 -30.31 -2.48 -36.49
N VAL A 52 -29.89 -1.78 -35.43
CA VAL A 52 -28.78 -0.82 -35.49
C VAL A 52 -27.47 -1.59 -35.61
N ARG A 53 -26.58 -1.12 -36.49
CA ARG A 53 -25.27 -1.75 -36.70
C ARG A 53 -24.44 -1.63 -35.43
N ALA A 54 -23.70 -2.68 -35.08
CA ALA A 54 -22.77 -2.62 -33.97
C ALA A 54 -21.74 -1.49 -34.19
N GLN A 55 -21.60 -0.60 -33.21
CA GLN A 55 -20.51 0.38 -33.21
C GLN A 55 -19.16 -0.35 -33.21
N LYS A 56 -18.15 0.22 -33.88
CA LYS A 56 -16.78 -0.30 -33.82
C LYS A 56 -16.33 -0.35 -32.35
N ARG A 57 -15.65 -1.43 -31.96
CA ARG A 57 -15.08 -1.59 -30.62
C ARG A 57 -14.11 -0.44 -30.31
N ALA A 58 -14.09 0.05 -29.07
CA ALA A 58 -13.16 1.11 -28.65
C ALA A 58 -11.67 0.75 -28.89
N SER A 59 -11.32 -0.54 -28.78
CA SER A 59 -9.97 -1.04 -29.11
C SER A 59 -9.58 -0.81 -30.58
N SER A 60 -10.55 -0.77 -31.49
CA SER A 60 -10.33 -0.46 -32.90
C SER A 60 -9.75 0.94 -33.07
N LEU A 61 -10.13 1.92 -32.25
CA LEU A 61 -9.59 3.28 -32.29
C LEU A 61 -8.09 3.30 -31.94
N VAL A 62 -7.67 2.44 -31.01
CA VAL A 62 -6.27 2.33 -30.60
C VAL A 62 -5.41 1.75 -31.73
N THR A 63 -5.91 0.71 -32.42
CA THR A 63 -5.17 0.03 -33.50
C THR A 63 -5.29 0.69 -34.87
N SER A 64 -6.44 1.32 -35.19
CA SER A 64 -6.71 1.88 -36.52
C SER A 64 -6.26 3.33 -36.68
N ASN A 65 -6.00 4.05 -35.59
CA ASN A 65 -5.47 5.40 -35.68
C ASN A 65 -3.96 5.34 -36.02
N PRO A 66 -3.54 5.81 -37.21
CA PRO A 66 -2.13 5.80 -37.60
C PRO A 66 -1.26 6.66 -36.67
N GLN A 67 -1.84 7.63 -35.96
CA GLN A 67 -1.13 8.41 -34.95
C GLN A 67 -0.82 7.59 -33.69
N ASN A 68 -1.62 6.56 -33.39
CA ASN A 68 -1.32 5.58 -32.35
C ASN A 68 -0.30 4.53 -32.84
N ALA A 69 -0.30 4.22 -34.14
CA ALA A 69 0.67 3.33 -34.78
C ALA A 69 2.06 3.97 -34.96
N LYS A 70 2.15 5.32 -34.99
CA LYS A 70 3.42 6.05 -34.90
C LYS A 70 4.02 5.81 -33.52
N SER A 71 4.85 4.78 -33.45
CA SER A 71 5.59 4.45 -32.25
C SER A 71 6.42 5.66 -31.79
N LYS A 72 6.46 5.90 -30.47
CA LYS A 72 7.32 6.93 -29.88
C LYS A 72 8.73 6.79 -30.47
N THR A 73 9.40 7.92 -30.75
CA THR A 73 10.80 7.92 -31.18
C THR A 73 11.65 7.09 -30.22
N TRP A 74 12.70 6.46 -30.75
CA TRP A 74 13.55 5.57 -29.95
C TRP A 74 14.14 6.27 -28.73
N GLU A 75 14.57 7.53 -28.90
CA GLU A 75 15.03 8.39 -27.80
C GLU A 75 13.98 8.56 -26.70
N ARG A 76 12.71 8.81 -27.07
CA ARG A 76 11.63 8.96 -26.10
C ARG A 76 11.40 7.67 -25.32
N LYS A 77 11.48 6.50 -25.98
CA LYS A 77 11.39 5.19 -25.30
C LYS A 77 12.56 4.97 -24.35
N ALA A 78 13.79 5.31 -24.77
CA ALA A 78 14.98 5.19 -23.95
C ALA A 78 14.91 6.09 -22.71
N ASN A 79 14.45 7.33 -22.87
CA ASN A 79 14.28 8.29 -21.78
C ASN A 79 13.19 7.83 -20.79
N GLU A 80 12.06 7.33 -21.28
CA GLU A 80 11.01 6.76 -20.43
C GLU A 80 11.50 5.54 -19.64
N LYS A 81 12.33 4.68 -20.26
CA LYS A 81 12.94 3.54 -19.57
C LYS A 81 13.88 3.98 -18.46
N LYS A 82 14.74 4.97 -18.72
CA LYS A 82 15.64 5.56 -17.71
C LYS A 82 14.87 6.18 -16.55
N LEU A 83 13.84 6.97 -16.85
CA LEU A 83 12.99 7.59 -15.84
C LEU A 83 12.29 6.53 -14.97
N ARG A 84 11.75 5.49 -15.60
CA ARG A 84 11.07 4.40 -14.89
C ARG A 84 12.02 3.63 -13.98
N LEU A 85 13.26 3.43 -14.40
CA LEU A 85 14.30 2.80 -13.58
C LEU A 85 14.63 3.68 -12.37
N ALA A 86 14.89 4.98 -12.58
CA ALA A 86 15.19 5.92 -11.51
C ALA A 86 14.05 6.02 -10.47
N ILE A 87 12.80 6.05 -10.93
CA ILE A 87 11.63 6.03 -10.05
C ILE A 87 11.60 4.73 -9.23
N LYS A 88 11.84 3.59 -9.88
CA LYS A 88 11.83 2.29 -9.20
C LYS A 88 12.90 2.23 -8.12
N GLU A 89 14.15 2.57 -8.46
CA GLU A 89 15.26 2.63 -7.51
C GLU A 89 14.90 3.52 -6.32
N LYS A 90 14.38 4.73 -6.58
CA LYS A 90 14.01 5.63 -5.49
C LYS A 90 12.88 5.08 -4.61
N THR A 91 11.92 4.37 -5.21
CA THR A 91 10.84 3.73 -4.44
C THR A 91 11.33 2.56 -3.58
N ASP A 92 12.31 1.81 -4.08
CA ASP A 92 12.87 0.66 -3.37
C ASP A 92 13.78 1.13 -2.23
N GLU A 93 14.57 2.20 -2.44
CA GLU A 93 15.30 2.89 -1.36
C GLU A 93 14.36 3.31 -0.21
N MET A 94 13.27 4.02 -0.53
CA MET A 94 12.32 4.48 0.49
C MET A 94 11.65 3.33 1.26
N LYS A 95 11.40 2.19 0.60
CA LYS A 95 10.84 1.01 1.27
C LYS A 95 11.86 0.38 2.20
N GLU A 96 13.11 0.28 1.76
CA GLU A 96 14.17 -0.32 2.56
C GLU A 96 14.49 0.54 3.77
N GLU A 97 14.58 1.87 3.63
CA GLU A 97 14.72 2.80 4.75
C GLU A 97 13.63 2.62 5.81
N ARG A 98 12.36 2.51 5.38
CA ARG A 98 11.22 2.27 6.28
C ARG A 98 11.32 0.91 6.97
N ARG A 99 11.75 -0.13 6.23
CA ARG A 99 11.95 -1.48 6.77
C ARG A 99 13.05 -1.49 7.82
N GLN A 100 14.19 -0.89 7.52
CA GLN A 100 15.33 -0.79 8.43
C GLN A 100 14.96 0.00 9.70
N ALA A 101 14.24 1.12 9.56
CA ALA A 101 13.74 1.88 10.70
C ALA A 101 12.78 1.04 11.59
N ALA A 102 11.91 0.23 10.98
CA ALA A 102 11.00 -0.66 11.71
C ALA A 102 11.74 -1.79 12.44
N ILE A 103 12.74 -2.40 11.78
CA ILE A 103 13.61 -3.43 12.37
C ILE A 103 14.39 -2.86 13.55
N ALA A 104 15.09 -1.74 13.37
CA ALA A 104 15.85 -1.07 14.43
C ALA A 104 14.95 -0.70 15.63
N LYS A 105 13.72 -0.22 15.38
CA LYS A 105 12.76 0.06 16.45
C LYS A 105 12.33 -1.20 17.20
N LYS A 106 12.17 -2.33 16.50
CA LYS A 106 11.82 -3.63 17.11
C LYS A 106 12.98 -4.16 17.94
N GLU A 107 14.20 -4.11 17.41
CA GLU A 107 15.42 -4.52 18.11
C GLU A 107 15.64 -3.69 19.38
N ARG A 108 15.55 -2.36 19.27
CA ARG A 108 15.63 -1.46 20.44
C ARG A 108 14.58 -1.78 21.50
N ARG A 109 13.36 -2.16 21.10
CA ARG A 109 12.31 -2.57 22.05
C ARG A 109 12.65 -3.89 22.73
N LEU A 110 13.10 -4.89 21.96
CA LEU A 110 13.49 -6.19 22.49
C LEU A 110 14.68 -6.08 23.44
N GLU A 111 15.68 -5.26 23.10
CA GLU A 111 16.84 -5.01 23.96
C GLU A 111 16.44 -4.28 25.25
N ASN A 112 15.61 -3.23 25.16
CA ASN A 112 15.12 -2.55 26.35
C ASN A 112 14.28 -3.47 27.25
N GLN A 113 13.47 -4.34 26.65
CA GLN A 113 12.70 -5.33 27.39
C GLN A 113 13.63 -6.35 28.05
N LYS A 114 14.63 -6.86 27.31
CA LYS A 114 15.67 -7.76 27.83
C LYS A 114 16.38 -7.14 29.03
N ARG A 115 16.87 -5.90 28.91
CA ARG A 115 17.53 -5.16 30.00
C ARG A 115 16.63 -4.98 31.22
N ARG A 116 15.35 -4.67 31.00
CA ARG A 116 14.38 -4.56 32.10
C ARG A 116 14.21 -5.90 32.82
N MET A 117 14.00 -6.98 32.07
CA MET A 117 13.82 -8.33 32.64
C MET A 117 15.07 -8.81 33.38
N GLU A 118 16.26 -8.55 32.85
CA GLU A 118 17.53 -8.88 33.52
C GLU A 118 17.69 -8.11 34.83
N ASN A 119 17.36 -6.82 34.84
CA ASN A 119 17.39 -6.00 36.06
C ASN A 119 16.36 -6.49 37.08
N GLU A 120 15.13 -6.79 36.65
CA GLU A 120 14.09 -7.35 37.51
C GLU A 120 14.52 -8.69 38.11
N PHE A 121 15.09 -9.58 37.29
CA PHE A 121 15.64 -10.85 37.74
C PHE A 121 16.81 -10.68 38.71
N LYS A 122 17.74 -9.75 38.43
CA LYS A 122 18.88 -9.45 39.30
C LYS A 122 18.43 -8.91 40.66
N VAL A 123 17.44 -8.03 40.69
CA VAL A 123 16.87 -7.49 41.93
C VAL A 123 16.12 -8.59 42.70
N ALA A 124 15.29 -9.38 42.02
CA ALA A 124 14.52 -10.46 42.63
C ALA A 124 15.42 -11.60 43.14
N SER A 125 16.49 -11.95 42.42
CA SER A 125 17.43 -12.99 42.85
C SER A 125 18.22 -12.60 44.08
N ARG A 126 18.52 -11.30 44.27
CA ARG A 126 19.20 -10.81 45.47
C ARG A 126 18.35 -10.94 46.73
N SER A 127 17.02 -10.80 46.62
CA SER A 127 16.11 -10.93 47.76
C SER A 127 15.53 -12.34 47.91
N ALA A 128 15.63 -13.18 46.88
CA ALA A 128 15.12 -14.54 46.91
C ALA A 128 16.00 -15.46 47.77
N GLN A 129 15.35 -16.29 48.57
CA GLN A 129 16.01 -17.39 49.27
C GLN A 129 15.96 -18.65 48.41
N VAL A 130 17.11 -19.26 48.17
CA VAL A 130 17.20 -20.53 47.43
C VAL A 130 16.92 -21.70 48.38
N LEU A 131 15.99 -22.56 48.00
CA LEU A 131 15.74 -23.80 48.73
C LEU A 131 16.85 -24.81 48.39
N GLY A 132 17.65 -25.19 49.40
CA GLY A 132 18.75 -26.15 49.28
C GLY A 132 18.33 -27.62 49.41
N LYS A 133 19.27 -28.51 49.76
CA LYS A 133 19.11 -29.97 49.79
C LYS A 133 17.87 -30.50 50.56
N ASN A 134 17.43 -29.81 51.61
CA ASN A 134 16.29 -30.25 52.44
C ASN A 134 14.95 -29.64 51.97
N VAL A 135 14.75 -29.52 50.66
CA VAL A 135 13.58 -28.82 50.08
C VAL A 135 12.26 -29.51 50.44
N ASP A 136 12.21 -30.84 50.38
CA ASP A 136 10.97 -31.61 50.57
C ASP A 136 10.39 -31.45 51.99
N MET A 137 11.24 -31.49 53.01
CA MET A 137 10.80 -31.27 54.39
C MET A 137 10.35 -29.84 54.62
N LYS A 138 11.07 -28.86 54.06
CA LYS A 138 10.70 -27.43 54.17
C LYS A 138 9.37 -27.13 53.49
N LEU A 139 9.14 -27.68 52.30
CA LEU A 139 7.88 -27.50 51.57
C LEU A 139 6.68 -28.10 52.32
N LYS A 140 6.85 -29.28 52.93
CA LYS A 140 5.79 -29.91 53.73
C LYS A 140 5.46 -29.15 55.01
N ALA A 141 6.46 -28.49 55.61
CA ALA A 141 6.27 -27.71 56.84
C ALA A 141 5.65 -26.32 56.60
N MET A 142 5.73 -25.79 55.37
CA MET A 142 5.21 -24.46 55.04
C MET A 142 3.69 -24.41 54.95
N SER A 143 3.12 -23.27 55.35
CA SER A 143 1.70 -23.00 55.17
C SER A 143 1.32 -22.85 53.68
N LYS A 144 0.04 -23.10 53.37
CA LYS A 144 -0.50 -22.94 52.01
C LYS A 144 -0.27 -21.53 51.43
N LYS A 145 -0.24 -20.49 52.27
CA LYS A 145 0.04 -19.10 51.84
C LYS A 145 1.51 -18.92 51.43
N GLN A 146 2.45 -19.50 52.18
CA GLN A 146 3.88 -19.47 51.85
C GLN A 146 4.18 -20.25 50.57
N LEU A 147 3.57 -21.42 50.38
CA LEU A 147 3.73 -22.22 49.17
C LEU A 147 3.29 -21.50 47.88
N ARG A 148 2.30 -20.60 47.97
CA ARG A 148 1.85 -19.78 46.83
C ARG A 148 2.86 -18.69 46.44
N GLN A 149 3.75 -18.31 47.34
CA GLN A 149 4.77 -17.29 47.09
C GLN A 149 6.01 -17.89 46.40
N ILE A 150 6.17 -19.21 46.41
CA ILE A 150 7.29 -19.90 45.76
C ILE A 150 7.18 -19.72 44.24
N LYS A 151 8.29 -19.26 43.65
CA LYS A 151 8.44 -19.05 42.21
C LYS A 151 9.49 -20.01 41.66
N LYS A 152 9.32 -20.41 40.40
CA LYS A 152 10.29 -21.19 39.63
C LYS A 152 11.01 -20.26 38.65
N THR A 153 12.26 -20.59 38.34
CA THR A 153 12.98 -19.95 37.25
C THR A 153 12.56 -20.54 35.91
N ARG A 154 12.31 -19.69 34.92
CA ARG A 154 12.01 -20.09 33.54
C ARG A 154 12.74 -19.17 32.58
N ILE A 155 13.16 -19.68 31.42
CA ILE A 155 13.69 -18.86 30.33
C ILE A 155 12.52 -18.34 29.50
N ASN A 156 12.45 -17.02 29.33
CA ASN A 156 11.46 -16.38 28.47
C ASN A 156 11.79 -16.67 27.00
N THR A 157 10.87 -17.26 26.26
CA THR A 157 11.09 -17.67 24.87
C THR A 157 11.26 -16.51 23.90
N LYS A 158 10.82 -15.30 24.27
CA LYS A 158 10.88 -14.11 23.41
C LYS A 158 12.19 -13.33 23.58
N THR A 159 12.68 -13.20 24.81
CA THR A 159 13.87 -12.42 25.14
C THR A 159 15.10 -13.27 25.45
N GLY A 160 14.92 -14.57 25.71
CA GLY A 160 15.97 -15.48 26.15
C GLY A 160 16.44 -15.26 27.60
N THR A 161 15.79 -14.36 28.35
CA THR A 161 16.17 -14.01 29.72
C THR A 161 15.51 -14.92 30.75
N VAL A 162 16.20 -15.18 31.85
CA VAL A 162 15.65 -15.92 33.00
C VAL A 162 14.73 -15.00 33.80
N GLU A 163 13.55 -15.50 34.17
CA GLU A 163 12.56 -14.80 34.99
C GLU A 163 12.02 -15.72 36.09
N TYR A 164 11.54 -15.11 37.19
CA TYR A 164 10.83 -15.82 38.25
C TYR A 164 9.33 -15.82 37.98
N VAL A 165 8.78 -17.01 37.81
CA VAL A 165 7.37 -17.23 37.45
C VAL A 165 6.69 -18.06 38.54
N GLY A 166 5.38 -17.88 38.74
CA GLY A 166 4.61 -18.71 39.66
C GLY A 166 4.75 -20.21 39.32
N ALA A 167 4.75 -21.06 40.35
CA ALA A 167 4.94 -22.51 40.19
C ALA A 167 3.97 -23.13 39.16
N TYR A 168 2.72 -22.65 39.13
CA TYR A 168 1.63 -23.18 38.29
C TYR A 168 1.37 -22.40 37.00
N THR A 169 2.16 -21.37 36.71
CA THR A 169 1.99 -20.63 35.46
C THR A 169 2.39 -21.56 34.30
N LYS A 170 1.45 -21.71 33.35
CA LYS A 170 1.63 -22.51 32.13
C LYS A 170 2.53 -21.77 31.17
#